data_AF-A0A970JGQ6-F1
#
_entry.id   AF-A0A970JGQ6-F1
#
_cell.length_a   1.000
_cell.length_b   1.000
_cell.length_c   1.000
_cell.angle_alpha   90.00
_cell.angle_beta   90.00
_cell.angle_gamma   90.00
#
_symmetry.space_group_name_H-M   'P 1'
#
loop_
_entity.id
_entity.type
_entity.pdbx_description
1 polymer ?
#
loop_
_entity_poly.entity_id
_entity_poly.type
_entity_poly.pdbx_seq_one_letter_code
_entity_poly.pdbx_strand_id
1 'polypeptide(L)'
;YLVPFHYYGVYDDTTDYSKIDMVNGRYVSEQLEQALSAAARAELVLKRYREYKSQRALAFCSGIKHANFMTEMFRKNKVKAVAVHSGDGPYVMKREAAVKGLRSGDIEVIFSVDQFNEGVDIPEIDLVMFLRPTESYTVFLQQLGRGLRKAEGKTHLTVLDFIGNYKRAHWIPLILSGHNPQAEREREARGQVYRIRHLSESLAEGCSVNFDMRLLDLFKEMRERDPLPERMKADYLRLKGDLGRRPLRLDLHVGSDIVTSEYLNPRHLRPHKGYLRFLADLGELSSEEMGWLDTEVEEFLIDLETMSMTKLYKVPTIRAFIKDGRLQAAVASTDIGRALQQYYQDPRLSVDMQDSSSRGYREWPLDKWISLAERNPIKFLDRSSRFFEFDQINRRLRIAPRIYDKQSPALLEHVGDILRYRERHKVARLYKTRT
;
A
#
# COMPACT_ATOMS: atom_id res chain seq x y z
N TYR A 1 24.53 -3.14 -10.70
CA TYR A 1 23.72 -2.89 -11.92
C TYR A 1 23.16 -1.46 -12.02
N LEU A 2 23.25 -0.62 -10.97
CA LEU A 2 22.79 0.78 -10.98
C LEU A 2 23.96 1.75 -10.76
N VAL A 3 23.76 3.03 -11.04
CA VAL A 3 24.62 4.14 -10.58
C VAL A 3 24.14 4.66 -9.22
N PRO A 4 25.02 5.24 -8.39
CA PRO A 4 24.60 5.94 -7.17
C PRO A 4 23.70 7.16 -7.50
N PHE A 5 22.99 7.67 -6.50
CA PHE A 5 22.18 8.89 -6.63
C PHE A 5 22.54 9.94 -5.60
N HIS A 6 22.44 11.21 -6.00
CA HIS A 6 22.52 12.36 -5.13
C HIS A 6 21.15 13.04 -5.09
N TYR A 7 20.46 12.88 -3.98
CA TYR A 7 19.12 13.40 -3.78
C TYR A 7 19.15 14.73 -3.05
N TYR A 8 18.40 15.70 -3.56
CA TYR A 8 18.25 17.03 -2.99
C TYR A 8 16.76 17.33 -2.80
N GLY A 9 16.30 17.30 -1.56
CA GLY A 9 15.00 17.81 -1.17
C GLY A 9 15.06 19.33 -1.07
N VAL A 10 14.39 20.00 -2.00
CA VAL A 10 14.29 21.46 -2.08
C VAL A 10 13.00 21.89 -1.39
N TYR A 11 13.10 22.80 -0.43
CA TYR A 11 11.91 23.38 0.18
C TYR A 11 11.16 24.24 -0.85
N ASP A 12 9.90 23.91 -1.08
CA ASP A 12 8.98 24.69 -1.91
C ASP A 12 8.02 25.49 -1.01
N ASP A 13 8.35 26.76 -0.77
CA ASP A 13 7.51 27.72 -0.06
C ASP A 13 6.51 28.45 -0.98
N THR A 14 6.53 28.15 -2.28
CA THR A 14 5.71 28.86 -3.27
C THR A 14 4.31 28.27 -3.40
N THR A 15 4.09 27.05 -2.90
CA THR A 15 2.82 26.34 -2.98
C THR A 15 2.36 25.89 -1.61
N ASP A 16 1.16 26.33 -1.21
CA ASP A 16 0.49 25.88 0.00
C ASP A 16 -0.57 24.83 -0.33
N TYR A 17 -0.23 23.57 -0.11
CA TYR A 17 -1.09 22.42 -0.40
C TYR A 17 -2.27 22.29 0.58
N SER A 18 -2.27 23.02 1.70
CA SER A 18 -3.40 23.03 2.64
C SER A 18 -4.63 23.74 2.08
N LYS A 19 -4.44 24.57 1.04
CA LYS A 19 -5.49 25.32 0.34
C LYS A 19 -6.07 24.59 -0.87
N ILE A 20 -5.60 23.37 -1.15
CA ILE A 20 -6.03 22.57 -2.29
C ILE A 20 -7.02 21.53 -1.77
N ASP A 21 -8.22 21.53 -2.35
CA ASP A 21 -9.28 20.61 -1.95
C ASP A 21 -8.88 19.17 -2.21
N MET A 22 -9.49 18.28 -1.43
CA MET A 22 -9.30 16.85 -1.57
C MET A 22 -10.62 16.12 -1.74
N VAL A 23 -10.63 15.19 -2.69
CA VAL A 23 -11.73 14.26 -2.94
C VAL A 23 -11.18 12.85 -2.88
N ASN A 24 -11.83 11.98 -2.12
CA ASN A 24 -11.42 10.58 -1.96
C ASN A 24 -9.93 10.40 -1.57
N GLY A 25 -9.43 11.22 -0.63
CA GLY A 25 -8.05 11.10 -0.17
C GLY A 25 -6.98 11.53 -1.18
N ARG A 26 -7.36 12.17 -2.30
CA ARG A 26 -6.46 12.76 -3.30
C ARG A 26 -6.73 14.24 -3.47
N TYR A 27 -5.73 15.00 -3.92
CA TYR A 27 -5.92 16.39 -4.31
C TYR A 27 -6.79 16.48 -5.57
N VAL A 28 -7.66 17.49 -5.64
CA VAL A 28 -8.40 17.80 -6.86
C VAL A 28 -7.39 18.19 -7.94
N SER A 29 -7.30 17.37 -9.00
CA SER A 29 -6.23 17.47 -10.01
C SER A 29 -6.12 18.84 -10.66
N GLU A 30 -7.25 19.48 -10.98
CA GLU A 30 -7.26 20.80 -11.60
C GLU A 30 -6.72 21.90 -10.66
N GLN A 31 -7.18 21.91 -9.40
CA GLN A 31 -6.69 22.85 -8.40
C GLN A 31 -5.20 22.63 -8.10
N LEU A 32 -4.78 21.36 -8.04
CA LEU A 32 -3.38 21.00 -7.87
C LEU A 32 -2.54 21.55 -9.03
N GLU A 33 -2.88 21.22 -10.28
CA GLU A 33 -2.18 21.73 -11.47
C GLU A 33 -2.10 23.25 -11.48
N GLN A 34 -3.17 23.95 -11.12
CA GLN A 34 -3.18 25.41 -11.04
C GLN A 34 -2.20 25.92 -9.98
N ALA A 35 -2.21 25.33 -8.79
CA ALA A 35 -1.32 25.71 -7.70
C ALA A 35 0.16 25.47 -8.04
N LEU A 36 0.49 24.37 -8.74
CA LEU A 36 1.88 24.08 -9.16
C LEU A 36 2.31 24.92 -10.37
N SER A 37 1.37 25.48 -11.14
CA SER A 37 1.65 26.31 -12.32
C SER A 37 1.84 27.79 -11.99
N ALA A 38 2.48 28.09 -10.85
CA ALA A 38 2.80 29.43 -10.42
C ALA A 38 4.18 29.89 -10.93
N ALA A 39 4.29 31.14 -11.37
CA ALA A 39 5.55 31.69 -11.89
C ALA A 39 6.69 31.61 -10.86
N ALA A 40 6.41 31.96 -9.60
CA ALA A 40 7.39 31.87 -8.50
C ALA A 40 7.93 30.44 -8.33
N ARG A 41 7.08 29.42 -8.45
CA ARG A 41 7.50 28.01 -8.40
C ARG A 41 8.38 27.65 -9.59
N ALA A 42 7.97 28.03 -10.81
CA ALA A 42 8.75 27.77 -12.01
C ALA A 42 10.14 28.41 -11.96
N GLU A 43 10.25 29.61 -11.39
CA GLU A 43 11.52 30.30 -11.15
C GLU A 43 12.40 29.56 -10.15
N LEU A 44 11.83 29.08 -9.04
CA LEU A 44 12.53 28.23 -8.08
C LEU A 44 13.07 26.95 -8.74
N VAL A 45 12.24 26.27 -9.53
CA VAL A 45 12.60 25.04 -10.24
C VAL A 45 13.71 25.30 -11.26
N LEU A 46 13.58 26.35 -12.07
CA LEU A 46 14.58 26.74 -13.05
C LEU A 46 15.92 27.12 -12.40
N LYS A 47 15.88 27.85 -11.28
CA LYS A 47 17.07 28.21 -10.51
C LYS A 47 17.83 26.97 -10.08
N ARG A 48 17.15 26.02 -9.43
CA ARG A 48 17.77 24.77 -8.98
C ARG A 48 18.26 23.92 -10.15
N TYR A 49 17.48 23.78 -11.22
CA TYR A 49 17.92 23.09 -12.43
C TYR A 49 19.27 23.61 -12.96
N ARG A 50 19.45 24.94 -13.03
CA ARG A 50 20.69 25.58 -13.50
C ARG A 50 21.89 25.36 -12.59
N GLU A 51 21.68 25.21 -11.27
CA GLU A 51 22.76 24.95 -10.31
C GLU A 51 23.46 23.59 -10.59
N TYR A 52 22.69 22.59 -11.03
CA TYR A 52 23.20 21.22 -11.26
C TYR A 52 23.68 20.94 -12.69
N LYS A 53 23.50 21.89 -13.63
CA LYS A 53 24.05 21.85 -15.01
C LYS A 53 23.86 20.51 -15.73
N SER A 54 22.69 19.90 -15.54
CA SER A 54 22.31 18.63 -16.17
C SER A 54 22.27 18.77 -17.70
N GLN A 55 22.68 17.70 -18.40
CA GLN A 55 22.55 17.62 -19.85
C GLN A 55 21.24 16.97 -20.28
N ARG A 56 20.70 16.05 -19.44
CA ARG A 56 19.56 15.20 -19.79
C ARG A 56 18.65 15.05 -18.58
N ALA A 57 17.67 15.94 -18.49
CA ALA A 57 16.72 15.98 -17.39
C ALA A 57 15.34 15.41 -17.76
N LEU A 58 14.74 14.72 -16.80
CA LEU A 58 13.35 14.28 -16.84
C LEU A 58 12.60 14.88 -15.65
N ALA A 59 11.48 15.53 -15.91
CA ALA A 59 10.63 16.17 -14.90
C ALA A 59 9.24 15.54 -14.85
N PHE A 60 8.76 15.21 -13.66
CA PHE A 60 7.43 14.65 -13.44
C PHE A 60 6.46 15.73 -12.97
N CYS A 61 5.51 16.09 -13.83
CA CYS A 61 4.47 17.10 -13.57
C CYS A 61 3.18 16.45 -13.06
N SER A 62 2.34 17.25 -12.39
CA SER A 62 1.04 16.80 -11.84
C SER A 62 -0.03 16.55 -12.89
N GLY A 63 0.08 17.15 -14.08
CA GLY A 63 -0.87 17.02 -15.16
C GLY A 63 -0.48 17.83 -16.40
N ILE A 64 -1.33 17.78 -17.42
CA ILE A 64 -1.04 18.28 -18.78
C ILE A 64 -0.80 19.79 -18.78
N LYS A 65 -1.65 20.56 -18.09
CA LYS A 65 -1.54 22.02 -18.04
C LYS A 65 -0.22 22.40 -17.36
N HIS A 66 0.12 21.72 -16.27
CA HIS A 66 1.38 21.95 -15.56
C HIS A 66 2.62 21.60 -16.41
N ALA A 67 2.61 20.48 -17.14
CA ALA A 67 3.72 20.11 -18.02
C ALA A 67 3.96 21.13 -19.15
N ASN A 68 2.88 21.60 -19.77
CA ASN A 68 2.94 22.66 -20.78
C ASN A 68 3.48 23.96 -20.18
N PHE A 69 2.93 24.40 -19.04
CA PHE A 69 3.37 25.62 -18.35
C PHE A 69 4.87 25.60 -18.03
N MET A 70 5.37 24.51 -17.44
CA MET A 70 6.80 24.38 -17.10
C MET A 70 7.69 24.38 -18.35
N THR A 71 7.24 23.72 -19.42
CA THR A 71 7.96 23.70 -20.70
C THR A 71 8.08 25.11 -21.28
N GLU A 72 7.00 25.89 -21.27
CA GLU A 72 7.02 27.28 -21.73
C GLU A 72 7.95 28.15 -20.88
N MET A 73 7.90 28.01 -19.55
CA MET A 73 8.76 28.78 -18.64
C MET A 73 10.24 28.49 -18.88
N PHE A 74 10.59 27.23 -19.12
CA PHE A 74 11.97 26.82 -19.44
C PHE A 74 12.41 27.31 -20.84
N ARG A 75 11.53 27.22 -21.84
CA ARG A 75 11.78 27.73 -23.20
C ARG A 75 11.98 29.24 -23.24
N LYS A 76 11.14 30.02 -22.54
CA LYS A 76 11.30 31.47 -22.37
C LYS A 76 12.67 31.82 -21.78
N ASN A 77 13.21 30.92 -20.97
CA ASN A 77 14.52 31.03 -20.32
C ASN A 77 15.66 30.32 -21.08
N LYS A 78 15.47 30.08 -22.39
CA LYS A 78 16.47 29.52 -23.32
C LYS A 78 16.95 28.11 -22.98
N VAL A 79 16.15 27.33 -22.26
CA VAL A 79 16.39 25.88 -22.06
C VAL A 79 15.65 25.10 -23.14
N LYS A 80 16.30 24.12 -23.76
CA LYS A 80 15.68 23.28 -24.80
C LYS A 80 14.74 22.24 -24.17
N ALA A 81 13.56 22.68 -23.75
CA ALA A 81 12.57 21.83 -23.07
C ALA A 81 11.43 21.36 -23.97
N VAL A 82 10.87 20.17 -23.73
CA VAL A 82 9.67 19.69 -24.41
C VAL A 82 8.69 19.06 -23.42
N ALA A 83 7.40 19.02 -23.79
CA ALA A 83 6.37 18.31 -23.06
C ALA A 83 6.05 16.97 -23.74
N VAL A 84 5.84 15.92 -22.94
CA VAL A 84 5.39 14.61 -23.41
C VAL A 84 4.17 14.18 -22.59
N HIS A 85 3.01 14.24 -23.22
CA HIS A 85 1.73 13.81 -22.68
C HIS A 85 0.73 13.55 -23.84
N SER A 86 -0.51 13.18 -23.52
CA SER A 86 -1.53 12.74 -24.48
C SER A 86 -2.39 13.86 -25.05
N GLY A 87 -2.06 15.12 -24.74
CA GLY A 87 -2.85 16.29 -25.13
C GLY A 87 -2.03 17.21 -26.03
N ASP A 88 -2.59 18.37 -26.33
CA ASP A 88 -1.95 19.34 -27.23
C ASP A 88 -1.17 20.43 -26.49
N GLY A 89 -0.28 21.10 -27.22
CA GLY A 89 0.49 22.24 -26.73
C GLY A 89 1.61 22.64 -27.69
N PRO A 90 2.13 23.87 -27.60
CA PRO A 90 3.07 24.43 -28.57
C PRO A 90 4.43 23.71 -28.62
N TYR A 91 4.80 23.05 -27.52
CA TYR A 91 6.08 22.35 -27.37
C TYR A 91 5.90 20.86 -27.06
N VAL A 92 4.72 20.31 -27.38
CA VAL A 92 4.44 18.90 -27.21
C VAL A 92 5.14 18.10 -28.28
N MET A 93 5.76 16.99 -27.87
CA MET A 93 6.49 16.11 -28.76
C MET A 93 6.10 14.66 -28.50
N LYS A 94 6.03 13.85 -29.56
CA LYS A 94 5.88 12.41 -29.42
C LYS A 94 7.04 11.83 -28.63
N ARG A 95 6.75 10.84 -27.80
CA ARG A 95 7.67 10.20 -26.87
C ARG A 95 8.99 9.77 -27.52
N GLU A 96 8.93 9.11 -28.67
CA GLU A 96 10.09 8.57 -29.38
C GLU A 96 11.01 9.68 -29.90
N ALA A 97 10.41 10.77 -30.41
CA ALA A 97 11.14 11.93 -30.89
C ALA A 97 11.80 12.71 -29.74
N ALA A 98 11.09 12.87 -28.61
CA ALA A 98 11.63 13.51 -27.42
C ALA A 98 12.82 12.72 -26.85
N VAL A 99 12.70 11.39 -26.77
CA VAL A 99 13.79 10.50 -26.34
C VAL A 99 15.00 10.63 -27.26
N LYS A 100 14.78 10.63 -28.58
CA LYS A 100 15.87 10.79 -29.56
C LYS A 100 16.57 12.14 -29.40
N GLY A 101 15.80 13.23 -29.25
CA GLY A 101 16.35 14.57 -29.05
C GLY A 101 17.10 14.73 -27.72
N LEU A 102 16.64 14.05 -26.66
CA LEU A 102 17.36 14.02 -25.37
C LEU A 102 18.68 13.27 -25.47
N ARG A 103 18.72 12.17 -26.24
CA ARG A 103 19.96 11.41 -26.50
C ARG A 103 20.97 12.21 -27.32
N SER A 104 20.52 12.92 -28.36
CA SER A 104 21.39 13.75 -29.20
C SER A 104 21.84 15.07 -28.55
N GLY A 105 21.16 15.52 -27.48
CA GLY A 105 21.41 16.82 -26.84
C GLY A 105 20.69 18.00 -27.54
N ASP A 106 19.78 17.70 -28.46
CA ASP A 106 18.87 18.68 -29.06
C ASP A 106 17.79 19.13 -28.07
N ILE A 107 17.53 18.33 -27.05
CA ILE A 107 16.62 18.58 -25.94
C ILE A 107 17.41 18.38 -24.65
N GLU A 108 17.23 19.28 -23.69
CA GLU A 108 17.87 19.24 -22.38
C GLU A 108 16.89 18.72 -21.31
N VAL A 109 15.59 19.02 -21.44
CA VAL A 109 14.58 18.69 -20.43
C VAL A 109 13.32 18.15 -21.07
N ILE A 110 12.83 17.02 -20.55
CA ILE A 110 11.49 16.50 -20.86
C ILE A 110 10.59 16.68 -19.64
N PHE A 111 9.48 17.40 -19.80
CA PHE A 111 8.40 17.45 -18.83
C PHE A 111 7.33 16.43 -19.19
N SER A 112 6.93 15.59 -18.23
CA SER A 112 6.02 14.46 -18.49
C SER A 112 4.90 14.35 -17.48
N VAL A 113 3.78 13.81 -17.97
CA VAL A 113 2.63 13.37 -17.18
C VAL A 113 2.43 11.88 -17.41
N ASP A 114 2.83 11.05 -16.44
CA ASP A 114 2.64 9.59 -16.37
C ASP A 114 3.12 8.71 -17.55
N GLN A 115 3.39 9.26 -18.74
CA GLN A 115 3.81 8.51 -19.94
C GLN A 115 5.20 7.89 -19.82
N PHE A 116 6.05 8.36 -18.90
CA PHE A 116 7.31 7.67 -18.58
C PHE A 116 7.22 6.73 -17.37
N ASN A 117 6.04 6.48 -16.81
CA ASN A 117 5.87 5.49 -15.73
C ASN A 117 5.93 4.05 -16.25
N GLU A 118 5.69 3.79 -17.54
CA GLU A 118 5.70 2.45 -18.15
C GLU A 118 6.39 2.47 -19.53
N GLY A 119 7.43 1.64 -19.73
CA GLY A 119 7.90 1.28 -21.08
C GLY A 119 8.96 2.15 -21.79
N VAL A 120 9.50 3.22 -21.21
CA VAL A 120 10.68 3.92 -21.80
C VAL A 120 11.90 3.82 -20.92
N ASP A 121 13.00 3.50 -21.60
CA ASP A 121 14.33 3.32 -21.09
C ASP A 121 15.27 4.37 -21.68
N ILE A 122 15.67 5.36 -20.87
CA ILE A 122 16.68 6.35 -21.22
C ILE A 122 17.77 6.31 -20.14
N PRO A 123 18.73 5.38 -20.24
CA PRO A 123 19.79 5.24 -19.25
C PRO A 123 20.62 6.52 -19.07
N GLU A 124 20.68 7.37 -20.10
CA GLU A 124 21.49 8.59 -20.16
C GLU A 124 20.93 9.74 -19.31
N ILE A 125 19.72 9.63 -18.75
CA ILE A 125 19.16 10.66 -17.86
C ILE A 125 20.12 10.86 -16.68
N ASP A 126 20.61 12.09 -16.50
CA ASP A 126 21.51 12.47 -15.40
C ASP A 126 20.80 13.27 -14.30
N LEU A 127 19.58 13.75 -14.57
CA LEU A 127 18.76 14.52 -13.63
C LEU A 127 17.29 14.10 -13.66
N VAL A 128 16.72 13.86 -12.48
CA VAL A 128 15.27 13.70 -12.30
C VAL A 128 14.74 14.84 -11.43
N MET A 129 13.64 15.47 -11.85
CA MET A 129 12.92 16.49 -11.09
C MET A 129 11.52 16.01 -10.71
N PHE A 130 11.22 15.90 -9.42
CA PHE A 130 9.88 15.65 -8.91
C PHE A 130 9.17 16.98 -8.66
N LEU A 131 8.22 17.32 -9.52
CA LEU A 131 7.50 18.60 -9.46
C LEU A 131 6.07 18.45 -8.93
N ARG A 132 5.68 17.27 -8.47
CA ARG A 132 4.34 16.98 -7.94
C ARG A 132 4.44 16.24 -6.61
N PRO A 133 3.39 16.28 -5.77
CA PRO A 133 3.27 15.40 -4.62
C PRO A 133 3.42 13.93 -5.04
N THR A 134 4.26 13.22 -4.30
CA THR A 134 4.42 11.77 -4.47
C THR A 134 3.25 11.05 -3.80
N GLU A 135 2.24 10.68 -4.58
CA GLU A 135 1.03 10.02 -4.03
C GLU A 135 1.25 8.55 -3.65
N SER A 136 2.27 7.89 -4.23
CA SER A 136 2.57 6.48 -4.01
C SER A 136 4.06 6.20 -3.91
N TYR A 137 4.45 5.45 -2.86
CA TYR A 137 5.80 4.93 -2.64
C TYR A 137 6.32 4.12 -3.83
N THR A 138 5.47 3.25 -4.38
CA THR A 138 5.84 2.39 -5.50
C THR A 138 6.14 3.22 -6.74
N VAL A 139 5.30 4.22 -7.03
CA VAL A 139 5.49 5.12 -8.18
C VAL A 139 6.78 5.92 -8.02
N PHE A 140 7.06 6.44 -6.83
CA PHE A 140 8.31 7.16 -6.54
C PHE A 140 9.55 6.31 -6.85
N LEU A 141 9.61 5.09 -6.31
CA LEU A 141 10.75 4.20 -6.53
C LEU A 141 10.87 3.75 -7.99
N GLN A 142 9.75 3.53 -8.67
CA GLN A 142 9.76 3.22 -10.09
C GLN A 142 10.32 4.39 -10.92
N GLN A 143 9.90 5.61 -10.61
CA GLN A 143 10.36 6.82 -11.28
C GLN A 143 11.85 7.09 -10.99
N LEU A 144 12.27 6.96 -9.73
CA LEU A 144 13.67 7.07 -9.33
C LEU A 144 14.52 6.00 -10.02
N GLY A 145 14.09 4.74 -9.97
CA GLY A 145 14.80 3.59 -10.53
C GLY A 145 15.07 3.69 -12.03
N ARG A 146 14.26 4.45 -12.79
CA ARG A 146 14.50 4.74 -14.20
C ARG A 146 15.76 5.57 -14.41
N GLY A 147 15.98 6.55 -13.56
CA GLY A 147 17.20 7.37 -13.59
C GLY A 147 18.44 6.62 -13.06
N LEU A 148 18.31 5.51 -12.34
CA LEU A 148 19.46 4.82 -11.74
C LEU A 148 20.22 3.90 -12.70
N ARG A 149 19.77 3.77 -13.95
CA ARG A 149 20.43 2.90 -14.95
C ARG A 149 21.81 3.45 -15.33
N LYS A 150 22.74 2.54 -15.59
CA LYS A 150 24.10 2.88 -16.05
C LYS A 150 24.07 3.34 -17.51
N ALA A 151 24.86 4.37 -17.80
CA ALA A 151 25.14 4.85 -19.14
C ALA A 151 26.62 5.23 -19.23
N GLU A 152 27.17 5.25 -20.44
CA GLU A 152 28.55 5.68 -20.65
C GLU A 152 28.74 7.12 -20.17
N GLY A 153 29.83 7.38 -19.43
CA GLY A 153 30.13 8.70 -18.85
C GLY A 153 29.28 9.11 -17.64
N LYS A 154 28.24 8.36 -17.28
CA LYS A 154 27.36 8.68 -16.16
C LYS A 154 27.90 8.12 -14.84
N THR A 155 28.27 9.00 -13.94
CA THR A 155 28.82 8.64 -12.61
C THR A 155 27.73 8.45 -11.55
N HIS A 156 26.67 9.25 -11.62
CA HIS A 156 25.55 9.23 -10.67
C HIS A 156 24.27 9.81 -11.30
N LEU A 157 23.15 9.66 -10.62
CA LEU A 157 21.90 10.38 -10.90
C LEU A 157 21.75 11.53 -9.91
N THR A 158 21.51 12.75 -10.40
CA THR A 158 21.02 13.84 -9.53
C THR A 158 19.50 13.82 -9.46
N VAL A 159 18.94 14.02 -8.28
CA VAL A 159 17.49 14.08 -8.06
C VAL A 159 17.14 15.36 -7.34
N LEU A 160 16.24 16.15 -7.91
CA LEU A 160 15.65 17.33 -7.26
C LEU A 160 14.19 17.02 -6.94
N ASP A 161 13.83 17.09 -5.66
CA ASP A 161 12.46 16.90 -5.22
C ASP A 161 11.97 18.19 -4.58
N PHE A 162 10.94 18.81 -5.17
CA PHE A 162 10.38 20.08 -4.70
C PHE A 162 9.26 19.81 -3.71
N ILE A 163 9.62 19.92 -2.44
CA ILE A 163 8.82 19.43 -1.32
C ILE A 163 8.16 20.60 -0.62
N GLY A 164 6.82 20.61 -0.63
CA GLY A 164 6.00 21.52 0.17
C GLY A 164 5.20 20.75 1.22
N ASN A 165 4.21 21.40 1.83
CA ASN A 165 3.37 20.84 2.90
C ASN A 165 2.29 19.84 2.40
N TYR A 166 2.53 19.12 1.31
CA TYR A 166 1.58 18.11 0.81
C TYR A 166 1.56 16.86 1.69
N LYS A 167 0.38 16.24 1.81
CA LYS A 167 0.19 15.06 2.66
C LYS A 167 1.27 14.01 2.40
N ARG A 168 1.84 13.48 3.50
CA ARG A 168 2.85 12.39 3.53
C ARG A 168 4.26 12.77 3.05
N ALA A 169 4.55 14.05 2.78
CA ALA A 169 5.92 14.50 2.45
C ALA A 169 6.97 14.04 3.48
N HIS A 170 6.60 14.00 4.76
CA HIS A 170 7.46 13.58 5.87
C HIS A 170 7.92 12.10 5.83
N TRP A 171 7.42 11.28 4.89
CA TRP A 171 7.91 9.91 4.67
C TRP A 171 9.05 9.81 3.66
N ILE A 172 9.31 10.85 2.87
CA ILE A 172 10.39 10.83 1.87
C ILE A 172 11.73 10.35 2.46
N PRO A 173 12.19 10.83 3.63
CA PRO A 173 13.41 10.32 4.25
C PRO A 173 13.37 8.80 4.48
N LEU A 174 12.25 8.28 4.99
CA LEU A 174 12.05 6.85 5.25
C LEU A 174 12.15 6.03 3.96
N ILE A 175 11.48 6.50 2.91
CA ILE A 175 11.43 5.87 1.60
C ILE A 175 12.85 5.75 1.01
N LEU A 176 13.65 6.80 1.12
CA LEU A 176 15.03 6.84 0.59
C LEU A 176 15.98 5.90 1.34
N SER A 177 15.75 5.64 2.62
CA SER A 177 16.48 4.62 3.40
C SER A 177 16.11 3.17 3.06
N GLY A 178 15.33 2.94 2.00
CA GLY A 178 14.88 1.59 1.60
C GLY A 178 13.79 1.01 2.50
N HIS A 179 13.28 1.81 3.43
CA HIS A 179 12.19 1.42 4.30
C HIS A 179 10.86 1.72 3.62
N ASN A 180 10.03 0.68 3.45
CA ASN A 180 8.64 0.88 3.06
C ASN A 180 7.87 1.42 4.29
N PRO A 181 7.19 2.57 4.21
CA PRO A 181 6.30 3.06 5.27
C PRO A 181 5.26 2.03 5.76
N GLN A 182 4.86 1.08 4.91
CA GLN A 182 4.02 -0.07 5.27
C GLN A 182 4.72 -1.08 6.19
N ALA A 183 6.02 -1.29 6.03
CA ALA A 183 6.79 -2.36 6.69
C ALA A 183 7.41 -1.91 8.04
N GLU A 184 7.84 -0.66 8.15
CA GLU A 184 8.44 -0.12 9.40
C GLU A 184 7.45 0.00 10.57
N ARG A 185 6.15 -0.14 10.32
CA ARG A 185 5.12 -0.11 11.36
C ARG A 185 5.11 -1.34 12.27
N GLU A 186 5.67 -2.47 11.83
CA GLU A 186 5.97 -3.59 12.76
C GLU A 186 7.10 -3.21 13.75
N ARG A 187 7.92 -2.19 13.47
CA ARG A 187 8.99 -1.68 14.33
C ARG A 187 8.56 -0.47 15.16
N GLU A 188 7.71 0.39 14.62
CA GLU A 188 7.11 1.53 15.35
C GLU A 188 6.21 1.08 16.51
N ALA A 189 5.48 -0.04 16.36
CA ALA A 189 4.74 -0.69 17.45
C ALA A 189 5.65 -1.20 18.59
N ARG A 190 6.98 -1.28 18.36
CA ARG A 190 8.02 -1.63 19.34
C ARG A 190 8.83 -0.40 19.81
N GLY A 191 8.39 0.82 19.49
CA GLY A 191 9.03 2.06 19.94
C GLY A 191 10.24 2.52 19.13
N GLN A 192 10.52 1.90 17.98
CA GLN A 192 11.62 2.31 17.09
C GLN A 192 11.10 3.30 16.04
N VAL A 193 11.16 4.60 16.37
CA VAL A 193 10.85 5.69 15.44
C VAL A 193 12.04 5.92 14.51
N TYR A 194 11.82 5.88 13.20
CA TYR A 194 12.84 6.27 12.24
C TYR A 194 13.27 7.74 12.47
N ARG A 195 14.57 7.94 12.66
CA ARG A 195 15.19 9.26 12.77
C ARG A 195 15.89 9.57 11.46
N ILE A 196 15.61 10.75 10.90
CA ILE A 196 16.26 11.25 9.66
C ILE A 196 17.80 11.18 9.78
N ARG A 197 18.35 11.31 11.00
CA ARG A 197 19.79 11.18 11.27
C ARG A 197 20.39 9.82 10.89
N HIS A 198 19.59 8.76 10.83
CA HIS A 198 20.07 7.42 10.45
C HIS A 198 20.02 7.20 8.92
N LEU A 199 19.52 8.18 8.15
CA LEU A 199 19.40 8.07 6.70
C LEU A 199 20.76 7.82 6.06
N SER A 200 21.78 8.59 6.42
CA SER A 200 23.14 8.45 5.87
C SER A 200 23.76 7.07 6.11
N GLU A 201 23.44 6.43 7.24
CA GLU A 201 23.95 5.09 7.61
C GLU A 201 23.30 3.98 6.79
N SER A 202 22.10 4.23 6.25
CA SER A 202 21.32 3.26 5.47
C SER A 202 21.55 3.33 3.96
N LEU A 203 22.24 4.36 3.47
CA LEU A 203 22.46 4.58 2.05
C LEU A 203 23.57 3.68 1.51
N ALA A 204 23.39 3.20 0.27
CA ALA A 204 24.44 2.48 -0.44
C ALA A 204 25.63 3.40 -0.76
N GLU A 205 26.81 2.82 -0.95
CA GLU A 205 28.04 3.54 -1.28
C GLU A 205 27.86 4.51 -2.46
N GLY A 206 28.37 5.72 -2.33
CA GLY A 206 28.25 6.79 -3.32
C GLY A 206 26.89 7.50 -3.35
N CYS A 207 25.87 7.02 -2.62
CA CYS A 207 24.59 7.71 -2.55
C CYS A 207 24.61 8.81 -1.49
N SER A 208 23.94 9.93 -1.76
CA SER A 208 23.78 11.03 -0.81
C SER A 208 22.35 11.54 -0.80
N VAL A 209 21.89 12.00 0.37
CA VAL A 209 20.60 12.67 0.53
C VAL A 209 20.82 13.95 1.31
N ASN A 210 20.40 15.07 0.72
CA ASN A 210 20.49 16.40 1.29
C ASN A 210 19.11 17.03 1.32
N PHE A 211 18.67 17.52 2.46
CA PHE A 211 17.43 18.29 2.59
C PHE A 211 17.75 19.73 2.95
N ASP A 212 16.98 20.68 2.40
CA ASP A 212 16.93 22.04 2.96
C ASP A 212 16.58 21.96 4.46
N MET A 213 17.25 22.76 5.29
CA MET A 213 17.01 22.78 6.74
C MET A 213 15.54 23.04 7.07
N ARG A 214 14.86 23.88 6.28
CA ARG A 214 13.43 24.18 6.45
C ARG A 214 12.54 22.96 6.26
N LEU A 215 12.96 21.98 5.46
CA LEU A 215 12.21 20.72 5.31
C LEU A 215 12.25 19.86 6.56
N LEU A 216 13.32 19.94 7.36
CA LEU A 216 13.40 19.16 8.60
C LEU A 216 12.35 19.64 9.61
N ASP A 217 12.15 20.95 9.69
CA ASP A 217 11.11 21.57 10.52
C ASP A 217 9.72 21.23 9.98
N LEU A 218 9.51 21.36 8.66
CA LEU A 218 8.26 20.96 8.01
C LEU A 218 7.91 19.49 8.31
N PHE A 219 8.85 18.56 8.11
CA PHE A 219 8.61 17.13 8.37
C PHE A 219 8.27 16.84 9.82
N LYS A 220 8.84 17.59 10.76
CA LYS A 220 8.51 17.48 12.18
C LYS A 220 7.07 17.96 12.43
N GLU A 221 6.72 19.16 11.96
CA GLU A 221 5.38 19.73 12.11
C GLU A 221 4.30 18.83 11.49
N MET A 222 4.55 18.31 10.29
CA MET A 222 3.63 17.41 9.61
C MET A 222 3.44 16.10 10.37
N ARG A 223 4.48 15.58 11.02
CA ARG A 223 4.38 14.36 11.83
C ARG A 223 3.55 14.58 13.09
N GLU A 224 3.65 15.77 13.68
CA GLU A 224 2.85 16.16 14.86
C GLU A 224 1.37 16.40 14.50
N ARG A 225 1.07 16.76 13.24
CA ARG A 225 -0.27 17.10 12.74
C ARG A 225 -0.89 16.10 11.75
N ASP A 226 -0.38 14.87 11.67
CA ASP A 226 -0.96 13.77 10.86
C ASP A 226 -1.74 12.79 11.76
N PRO A 227 -2.95 13.15 12.22
CA PRO A 227 -3.70 12.28 13.11
C PRO A 227 -4.14 11.01 12.36
N LEU A 228 -3.79 9.87 12.97
CA LEU A 228 -4.01 8.56 12.38
C LEU A 228 -5.48 8.31 11.96
N PRO A 229 -6.52 8.69 12.73
CA PRO A 229 -7.92 8.47 12.33
C PRO A 229 -8.27 9.11 10.98
N GLU A 230 -7.95 10.38 10.80
CA GLU A 230 -8.22 11.15 9.59
C GLU A 230 -7.47 10.56 8.39
N ARG A 231 -6.25 10.08 8.64
CA ARG A 231 -5.45 9.39 7.63
C ARG A 231 -6.08 8.06 7.22
N MET A 232 -6.60 7.28 8.18
CA MET A 232 -7.32 6.04 7.91
C MET A 232 -8.56 6.31 7.05
N LYS A 233 -9.32 7.37 7.35
CA LYS A 233 -10.50 7.76 6.56
C LYS A 233 -10.10 8.14 5.13
N ALA A 234 -9.09 9.00 4.98
CA ALA A 234 -8.61 9.44 3.67
C ALA A 234 -8.09 8.25 2.83
N ASP A 235 -7.32 7.35 3.43
CA ASP A 235 -6.76 6.21 2.72
C ASP A 235 -7.82 5.17 2.33
N TYR A 236 -8.81 4.94 3.19
CA TYR A 236 -9.98 4.12 2.86
C TYR A 236 -10.74 4.69 1.64
N LEU A 237 -11.04 6.00 1.64
CA LEU A 237 -11.79 6.63 0.55
C LEU A 237 -11.00 6.60 -0.77
N ARG A 238 -9.67 6.76 -0.71
CA ARG A 238 -8.79 6.59 -1.87
C ARG A 238 -8.91 5.19 -2.46
N LEU A 239 -8.78 4.15 -1.63
CA LEU A 239 -8.91 2.77 -2.08
C LEU A 239 -10.32 2.47 -2.61
N LYS A 240 -11.36 3.02 -2.00
CA LYS A 240 -12.74 2.88 -2.48
C LYS A 240 -12.89 3.47 -3.89
N GLY A 241 -12.33 4.66 -4.11
CA GLY A 241 -12.29 5.31 -5.43
C GLY A 241 -11.55 4.46 -6.47
N ASP A 242 -10.39 3.92 -6.10
CA ASP A 242 -9.56 3.09 -6.99
C ASP A 242 -10.23 1.76 -7.37
N LEU A 243 -10.93 1.14 -6.43
CA LEU A 243 -11.58 -0.17 -6.61
C LEU A 243 -12.96 -0.06 -7.27
N GLY A 244 -13.61 1.11 -7.21
CA GLY A 244 -15.02 1.28 -7.59
C GLY A 244 -16.01 0.54 -6.68
N ARG A 245 -15.54 -0.03 -5.56
CA ARG A 245 -16.33 -0.76 -4.57
C ARG A 245 -15.79 -0.54 -3.16
N ARG A 246 -16.55 -0.94 -2.14
CA ARG A 246 -16.09 -0.96 -0.74
C ARG A 246 -14.76 -1.74 -0.63
N PRO A 247 -13.70 -1.15 -0.06
CA PRO A 247 -12.48 -1.89 0.26
C PRO A 247 -12.77 -3.02 1.24
N LEU A 248 -12.15 -4.17 1.03
CA LEU A 248 -12.14 -5.30 1.96
C LEU A 248 -10.83 -5.32 2.75
N ARG A 249 -10.72 -6.16 3.79
CA ARG A 249 -9.52 -6.22 4.65
C ARG A 249 -8.26 -6.58 3.87
N LEU A 250 -8.38 -7.45 2.86
CA LEU A 250 -7.27 -7.78 1.98
C LEU A 250 -6.86 -6.60 1.08
N ASP A 251 -7.81 -5.80 0.61
CA ASP A 251 -7.51 -4.61 -0.19
C ASP A 251 -6.75 -3.57 0.65
N LEU A 252 -7.16 -3.36 1.91
CA LEU A 252 -6.42 -2.54 2.86
C LEU A 252 -5.02 -3.12 3.09
N HIS A 253 -4.90 -4.44 3.30
CA HIS A 253 -3.60 -5.07 3.52
C HIS A 253 -2.61 -4.88 2.38
N VAL A 254 -3.09 -4.86 1.13
CA VAL A 254 -2.24 -4.74 -0.05
C VAL A 254 -2.05 -3.28 -0.48
N GLY A 255 -3.12 -2.47 -0.38
CA GLY A 255 -3.19 -1.14 -0.97
C GLY A 255 -3.05 0.03 -0.01
N SER A 256 -3.16 -0.18 1.30
CA SER A 256 -3.02 0.88 2.32
C SER A 256 -1.59 0.93 2.85
N ASP A 257 -1.09 2.14 3.10
CA ASP A 257 0.16 2.39 3.81
C ASP A 257 0.00 2.30 5.34
N ILE A 258 -1.25 2.30 5.82
CA ILE A 258 -1.62 2.04 7.20
C ILE A 258 -1.79 0.54 7.41
N VAL A 259 -1.23 0.00 8.50
CA VAL A 259 -1.35 -1.42 8.82
C VAL A 259 -2.80 -1.79 9.06
N THR A 260 -3.23 -2.92 8.49
CA THR A 260 -4.63 -3.38 8.56
C THR A 260 -5.13 -3.47 10.00
N SER A 261 -4.27 -3.79 10.96
CA SER A 261 -4.63 -3.86 12.39
C SER A 261 -5.13 -2.55 12.99
N GLU A 262 -4.73 -1.38 12.46
CA GLU A 262 -5.29 -0.10 12.92
C GLU A 262 -6.75 0.03 12.50
N TYR A 263 -7.15 -0.53 11.35
CA TYR A 263 -8.55 -0.58 10.91
C TYR A 263 -9.37 -1.65 11.66
N LEU A 264 -8.73 -2.73 12.11
CA LEU A 264 -9.38 -3.80 12.89
C LEU A 264 -9.46 -3.49 14.38
N ASN A 265 -8.59 -2.63 14.91
CA ASN A 265 -8.60 -2.25 16.31
C ASN A 265 -8.28 -0.74 16.48
N PRO A 266 -9.13 0.13 15.89
CA PRO A 266 -8.90 1.57 15.89
C PRO A 266 -8.91 2.13 17.30
N ARG A 267 -7.77 2.72 17.72
CA ARG A 267 -7.61 3.27 19.08
C ARG A 267 -8.65 4.34 19.43
N HIS A 268 -9.08 5.11 18.43
CA HIS A 268 -10.05 6.20 18.58
C HIS A 268 -11.50 5.71 18.73
N LEU A 269 -11.80 4.44 18.42
CA LEU A 269 -13.13 3.86 18.60
C LEU A 269 -13.24 3.02 19.88
N ARG A 270 -12.19 2.95 20.71
CA ARG A 270 -12.24 2.18 21.96
C ARG A 270 -13.43 2.63 22.82
N PRO A 271 -14.18 1.69 23.44
CA PRO A 271 -13.84 0.27 23.60
C PRO A 271 -14.19 -0.62 22.39
N HIS A 272 -14.84 -0.08 21.36
CA HIS A 272 -15.24 -0.83 20.17
C HIS A 272 -14.03 -1.20 19.30
N LYS A 273 -14.15 -2.32 18.58
CA LYS A 273 -13.14 -2.86 17.67
C LYS A 273 -13.79 -3.63 16.53
N GLY A 274 -12.96 -4.07 15.60
CA GLY A 274 -13.33 -4.83 14.42
C GLY A 274 -13.62 -3.93 13.23
N TYR A 275 -13.47 -4.50 12.03
CA TYR A 275 -13.62 -3.72 10.81
C TYR A 275 -15.04 -3.18 10.64
N LEU A 276 -16.04 -3.90 11.15
CA LEU A 276 -17.44 -3.47 11.13
C LEU A 276 -17.63 -2.11 11.83
N ARG A 277 -16.93 -1.87 12.96
CA ARG A 277 -16.97 -0.59 13.69
C ARG A 277 -16.24 0.53 12.95
N PHE A 278 -15.15 0.21 12.26
CA PHE A 278 -14.50 1.17 11.39
C PHE A 278 -15.41 1.59 10.21
N LEU A 279 -16.13 0.64 9.60
CA LEU A 279 -17.13 0.96 8.58
C LEU A 279 -18.31 1.78 9.16
N ALA A 280 -18.71 1.51 10.41
CA ALA A 280 -19.73 2.30 11.11
C ALA A 280 -19.30 3.76 11.30
N ASP A 281 -18.06 4.01 11.74
CA ASP A 281 -17.48 5.35 11.90
C ASP A 281 -17.37 6.13 10.58
N LEU A 282 -17.32 5.42 9.46
CA LEU A 282 -17.34 6.00 8.12
C LEU A 282 -18.76 6.21 7.55
N GLY A 283 -19.80 5.72 8.24
CA GLY A 283 -21.17 5.71 7.70
C GLY A 283 -21.34 4.77 6.50
N GLU A 284 -20.50 3.74 6.39
CA GLU A 284 -20.44 2.85 5.23
C GLU A 284 -21.30 1.58 5.39
N LEU A 285 -21.95 1.36 6.54
CA LEU A 285 -22.75 0.16 6.79
C LEU A 285 -24.09 0.14 6.03
N SER A 286 -24.51 -1.04 5.59
CA SER A 286 -25.88 -1.28 5.15
C SER A 286 -26.86 -1.32 6.33
N SER A 287 -28.16 -1.22 6.07
CA SER A 287 -29.20 -1.35 7.11
C SER A 287 -29.14 -2.69 7.85
N GLU A 288 -28.74 -3.75 7.15
CA GLU A 288 -28.55 -5.07 7.75
C GLU A 288 -27.33 -5.08 8.69
N GLU A 289 -26.19 -4.53 8.23
CA GLU A 289 -24.95 -4.49 9.00
C GLU A 289 -25.06 -3.61 10.24
N MET A 290 -25.81 -2.50 10.15
CA MET A 290 -26.14 -1.68 11.32
C MET A 290 -26.87 -2.49 12.40
N GLY A 291 -27.74 -3.42 12.00
CA GLY A 291 -28.46 -4.32 12.90
C GLY A 291 -27.58 -5.40 13.55
N TRP A 292 -26.31 -5.55 13.16
CA TRP A 292 -25.37 -6.47 13.80
C TRP A 292 -24.57 -5.85 14.93
N LEU A 293 -24.49 -4.52 15.01
CA LEU A 293 -23.75 -3.82 16.05
C LEU A 293 -24.33 -4.16 17.43
N ASP A 294 -23.43 -4.40 18.38
CA ASP A 294 -23.76 -4.77 19.77
C ASP A 294 -24.54 -6.10 19.87
N THR A 295 -24.38 -6.98 18.87
CA THR A 295 -24.97 -8.33 18.84
C THR A 295 -23.92 -9.43 18.78
N GLU A 296 -24.35 -10.69 18.93
CA GLU A 296 -23.48 -11.85 18.77
C GLU A 296 -22.88 -11.98 17.36
N VAL A 297 -23.50 -11.40 16.33
CA VAL A 297 -22.97 -11.40 14.97
C VAL A 297 -21.71 -10.54 14.88
N GLU A 298 -21.71 -9.35 15.48
CA GLU A 298 -20.49 -8.53 15.58
C GLU A 298 -19.40 -9.27 16.36
N GLU A 299 -19.74 -9.83 17.52
CA GLU A 299 -18.78 -10.57 18.34
C GLU A 299 -18.19 -11.78 17.60
N PHE A 300 -18.99 -12.46 16.77
CA PHE A 300 -18.53 -13.55 15.92
C PHE A 300 -17.53 -13.09 14.87
N LEU A 301 -17.80 -11.97 14.17
CA LEU A 301 -16.86 -11.40 13.20
C LEU A 301 -15.54 -10.99 13.88
N ILE A 302 -15.61 -10.36 15.05
CA ILE A 302 -14.45 -9.98 15.86
C ILE A 302 -13.64 -11.22 16.30
N ASP A 303 -14.33 -12.30 16.71
CA ASP A 303 -13.69 -13.56 17.09
C ASP A 303 -12.87 -14.12 15.91
N LEU A 304 -13.47 -14.17 14.71
CA LEU A 304 -12.76 -14.62 13.50
C LEU A 304 -11.56 -13.73 13.12
N GLU A 305 -11.68 -12.42 13.30
CA GLU A 305 -10.59 -11.46 13.04
C GLU A 305 -9.41 -11.65 14.00
N THR A 306 -9.70 -11.88 15.28
CA THR A 306 -8.72 -11.81 16.37
C THR A 306 -8.20 -13.17 16.84
N MET A 307 -8.88 -14.26 16.49
CA MET A 307 -8.54 -15.63 16.89
C MET A 307 -7.04 -15.95 16.68
N SER A 308 -6.43 -16.74 17.55
CA SER A 308 -5.03 -17.14 17.37
C SER A 308 -4.85 -18.17 16.23
N MET A 309 -3.78 -18.01 15.44
CA MET A 309 -3.43 -18.91 14.33
C MET A 309 -1.97 -19.34 14.39
N THR A 310 -1.72 -20.50 14.97
CA THR A 310 -0.40 -21.16 14.91
C THR A 310 -0.14 -21.70 13.50
N LYS A 311 -1.16 -22.33 12.91
CA LYS A 311 -1.19 -22.85 11.54
C LYS A 311 -2.45 -22.40 10.80
N LEU A 312 -2.53 -22.64 9.50
CA LEU A 312 -3.65 -22.22 8.66
C LEU A 312 -4.89 -23.11 8.77
N TYR A 313 -4.85 -24.24 9.47
CA TYR A 313 -5.94 -25.23 9.57
C TYR A 313 -7.33 -24.65 9.82
N LYS A 314 -7.47 -23.61 10.66
CA LYS A 314 -8.78 -23.03 10.96
C LYS A 314 -9.44 -22.37 9.74
N VAL A 315 -8.67 -21.91 8.74
CA VAL A 315 -9.20 -21.31 7.51
C VAL A 315 -10.06 -22.29 6.72
N PRO A 316 -9.53 -23.44 6.24
CA PRO A 316 -10.34 -24.43 5.53
C PRO A 316 -11.42 -25.05 6.42
N THR A 317 -11.23 -25.13 7.74
CA THR A 317 -12.28 -25.63 8.65
C THR A 317 -13.48 -24.69 8.73
N ILE A 318 -13.26 -23.38 8.87
CA ILE A 318 -14.37 -22.42 8.87
C ILE A 318 -14.97 -22.32 7.46
N ARG A 319 -14.15 -22.36 6.40
CA ARG A 319 -14.67 -22.42 5.02
C ARG A 319 -15.57 -23.63 4.77
N ALA A 320 -15.35 -24.76 5.44
CA ALA A 320 -16.19 -25.94 5.29
C ALA A 320 -17.65 -25.73 5.75
N PHE A 321 -17.92 -24.69 6.55
CA PHE A 321 -19.29 -24.26 6.89
C PHE A 321 -19.98 -23.53 5.74
N ILE A 322 -19.26 -23.06 4.72
CA ILE A 322 -19.85 -22.32 3.60
C ILE A 322 -20.00 -23.27 2.42
N LYS A 323 -21.25 -23.60 2.07
CA LYS A 323 -21.59 -24.46 0.93
C LYS A 323 -22.70 -23.83 0.12
N ASP A 324 -22.51 -23.73 -1.19
CA ASP A 324 -23.48 -23.18 -2.15
C ASP A 324 -24.01 -21.80 -1.73
N GLY A 325 -23.12 -20.94 -1.22
CA GLY A 325 -23.47 -19.58 -0.76
C GLY A 325 -24.32 -19.55 0.50
N ARG A 326 -24.32 -20.63 1.31
CA ARG A 326 -25.04 -20.71 2.59
C ARG A 326 -24.15 -21.21 3.71
N LEU A 327 -24.40 -20.71 4.92
CA LEU A 327 -23.76 -21.19 6.13
C LEU A 327 -24.48 -22.47 6.57
N GLN A 328 -23.72 -23.54 6.84
CA GLN A 328 -24.24 -24.79 7.38
C GLN A 328 -24.32 -24.69 8.91
N ALA A 329 -25.34 -25.29 9.54
CA ALA A 329 -25.43 -25.30 11.00
C ALA A 329 -24.37 -26.21 11.64
N ALA A 330 -23.96 -27.28 10.93
CA ALA A 330 -22.97 -28.23 11.40
C ALA A 330 -22.25 -28.96 10.25
N VAL A 331 -20.95 -29.18 10.42
CA VAL A 331 -20.08 -29.86 9.43
C VAL A 331 -19.46 -31.10 10.07
N ALA A 332 -19.46 -32.22 9.33
CA ALA A 332 -18.86 -33.46 9.82
C ALA A 332 -17.32 -33.40 9.81
N SER A 333 -16.67 -34.09 10.75
CA SER A 333 -15.20 -34.24 10.79
C SER A 333 -14.64 -34.78 9.47
N THR A 334 -15.40 -35.63 8.77
CA THR A 334 -15.07 -36.18 7.45
C THR A 334 -14.94 -35.09 6.38
N ASP A 335 -15.88 -34.16 6.34
CA ASP A 335 -15.89 -33.04 5.39
C ASP A 335 -14.80 -32.02 5.73
N ILE A 336 -14.56 -31.75 7.02
CA ILE A 336 -13.44 -30.91 7.46
C ILE A 336 -12.10 -31.56 7.10
N GLY A 337 -11.95 -32.87 7.31
CA GLY A 337 -10.76 -33.62 6.90
C GLY A 337 -10.51 -33.53 5.40
N ARG A 338 -11.57 -33.67 4.57
CA ARG A 338 -11.49 -33.50 3.12
C ARG A 338 -11.10 -32.07 2.73
N ALA A 339 -11.67 -31.06 3.38
CA ALA A 339 -11.34 -29.66 3.14
C ALA A 339 -9.86 -29.37 3.48
N LEU A 340 -9.34 -29.91 4.58
CA LEU A 340 -7.91 -29.81 4.91
C LEU A 340 -7.04 -30.49 3.86
N GLN A 341 -7.37 -31.72 3.47
CA GLN A 341 -6.63 -32.47 2.45
C GLN A 341 -6.51 -31.68 1.14
N GLN A 342 -7.63 -31.14 0.65
CA GLN A 342 -7.66 -30.32 -0.56
C GLN A 342 -6.89 -29.02 -0.39
N TYR A 343 -7.07 -28.33 0.74
CA TYR A 343 -6.44 -27.05 1.01
C TYR A 343 -4.90 -27.15 0.98
N TYR A 344 -4.33 -28.17 1.62
CA TYR A 344 -2.87 -28.35 1.67
C TYR A 344 -2.25 -28.99 0.42
N GLN A 345 -3.03 -29.29 -0.63
CA GLN A 345 -2.45 -29.63 -1.93
C GLN A 345 -1.72 -28.43 -2.56
N ASP A 346 -2.08 -27.20 -2.18
CA ASP A 346 -1.39 -26.00 -2.63
C ASP A 346 0.07 -25.97 -2.14
N PRO A 347 1.06 -26.00 -3.05
CA PRO A 347 2.48 -25.99 -2.67
C PRO A 347 2.89 -24.77 -1.82
N ARG A 348 2.20 -23.64 -1.96
CA ARG A 348 2.46 -22.40 -1.20
C ARG A 348 2.18 -22.55 0.29
N LEU A 349 1.36 -23.54 0.67
CA LEU A 349 0.99 -23.82 2.05
C LEU A 349 1.88 -24.87 2.71
N SER A 350 2.82 -25.45 1.96
CA SER A 350 3.72 -26.50 2.46
C SER A 350 4.59 -26.05 3.64
N VAL A 351 4.88 -24.75 3.75
CA VAL A 351 5.64 -24.16 4.88
C VAL A 351 4.93 -24.37 6.22
N ASP A 352 3.60 -24.45 6.21
CA ASP A 352 2.77 -24.65 7.40
C ASP A 352 2.73 -26.13 7.86
N MET A 353 3.26 -27.06 7.04
CA MET A 353 3.23 -28.52 7.22
C MET A 353 4.61 -29.17 7.39
N GLN A 354 5.61 -28.43 7.87
CA GLN A 354 7.00 -28.91 7.94
C GLN A 354 7.42 -29.52 9.29
N ASP A 355 6.56 -29.48 10.29
CA ASP A 355 6.80 -30.11 11.58
C ASP A 355 6.80 -31.64 11.46
N SER A 356 7.46 -32.30 12.41
CA SER A 356 7.61 -33.77 12.44
C SER A 356 6.27 -34.51 12.38
N SER A 357 5.22 -33.94 12.98
CA SER A 357 3.87 -34.53 13.00
C SER A 357 3.17 -34.50 11.63
N SER A 358 3.63 -33.63 10.71
CA SER A 358 3.10 -33.45 9.35
C SER A 358 3.92 -34.17 8.27
N ARG A 359 4.90 -34.99 8.65
CA ARG A 359 5.78 -35.67 7.67
C ARG A 359 4.95 -36.54 6.70
N GLY A 360 5.21 -36.35 5.41
CA GLY A 360 4.55 -37.08 4.32
C GLY A 360 3.08 -36.71 4.09
N TYR A 361 2.61 -35.54 4.54
CA TYR A 361 1.18 -35.17 4.50
C TYR A 361 0.54 -35.25 3.11
N ARG A 362 1.32 -35.12 2.03
CA ARG A 362 0.85 -35.21 0.65
C ARG A 362 0.31 -36.58 0.28
N GLU A 363 0.78 -37.63 0.95
CA GLU A 363 0.42 -39.03 0.70
C GLU A 363 -0.52 -39.59 1.78
N TRP A 364 -0.94 -38.75 2.73
CA TRP A 364 -1.80 -39.21 3.82
C TRP A 364 -3.17 -39.66 3.31
N PRO A 365 -3.70 -40.81 3.80
CA PRO A 365 -5.08 -41.19 3.54
C PRO A 365 -6.04 -40.23 4.24
N LEU A 366 -7.29 -40.18 3.79
CA LEU A 366 -8.32 -39.28 4.32
C LEU A 366 -8.51 -39.45 5.84
N ASP A 367 -8.46 -40.68 6.37
CA ASP A 367 -8.61 -40.94 7.81
C ASP A 367 -7.58 -40.21 8.67
N LYS A 368 -6.35 -40.03 8.15
CA LYS A 368 -5.32 -39.28 8.85
C LYS A 368 -5.61 -37.78 8.86
N TRP A 369 -6.23 -37.25 7.80
CA TRP A 369 -6.72 -35.87 7.76
C TRP A 369 -7.92 -35.65 8.68
N ILE A 370 -8.82 -36.62 8.80
CA ILE A 370 -9.94 -36.58 9.75
C ILE A 370 -9.40 -36.57 11.18
N SER A 371 -8.46 -37.46 11.49
CA SER A 371 -7.78 -37.49 12.80
C SER A 371 -6.99 -36.20 13.09
N LEU A 372 -6.40 -35.58 12.05
CA LEU A 372 -5.81 -34.25 12.19
C LEU A 372 -6.91 -33.24 12.55
N ALA A 373 -7.98 -33.13 11.76
CA ALA A 373 -9.07 -32.17 11.95
C ALA A 373 -9.62 -32.19 13.39
N GLU A 374 -9.89 -33.37 13.94
CA GLU A 374 -10.44 -33.55 15.29
C GLU A 374 -9.46 -33.10 16.37
N ARG A 375 -8.16 -33.44 16.23
CA ARG A 375 -7.12 -32.99 17.17
C ARG A 375 -6.83 -31.50 17.02
N ASN A 376 -6.83 -30.98 15.79
CA ASN A 376 -6.58 -29.60 15.41
C ASN A 376 -7.06 -29.38 13.95
N PRO A 377 -8.06 -28.54 13.68
CA PRO A 377 -8.46 -27.39 14.50
C PRO A 377 -9.77 -27.50 15.28
N ILE A 378 -10.55 -28.56 15.12
CA ILE A 378 -11.89 -28.70 15.73
C ILE A 378 -11.82 -28.50 17.25
N LYS A 379 -10.97 -29.28 17.94
CA LYS A 379 -10.76 -29.16 19.39
C LYS A 379 -10.35 -27.76 19.84
N PHE A 380 -9.64 -27.00 19.00
CA PHE A 380 -9.23 -25.64 19.35
C PHE A 380 -10.37 -24.66 19.15
N LEU A 381 -11.12 -24.75 18.05
CA LEU A 381 -12.29 -23.90 17.81
C LEU A 381 -13.33 -24.07 18.93
N ASP A 382 -13.66 -25.31 19.27
CA ASP A 382 -14.56 -25.69 20.37
C ASP A 382 -14.14 -25.11 21.73
N ARG A 383 -12.83 -25.01 21.99
CA ARG A 383 -12.31 -24.48 23.26
C ARG A 383 -12.09 -22.97 23.28
N SER A 384 -11.73 -22.38 22.14
CA SER A 384 -11.26 -20.99 22.08
C SER A 384 -12.31 -20.00 21.60
N SER A 385 -13.41 -20.48 21.03
CA SER A 385 -14.48 -19.64 20.49
C SER A 385 -15.83 -20.18 20.94
N ARG A 386 -16.63 -19.34 21.61
CA ARG A 386 -17.98 -19.70 22.07
C ARG A 386 -18.98 -19.95 20.94
N PHE A 387 -18.59 -19.65 19.70
CA PHE A 387 -19.46 -19.79 18.52
C PHE A 387 -19.35 -21.15 17.85
N PHE A 388 -18.42 -22.00 18.30
CA PHE A 388 -18.23 -23.34 17.79
C PHE A 388 -18.37 -24.37 18.91
N GLU A 389 -19.07 -25.47 18.62
CA GLU A 389 -19.28 -26.56 19.57
C GLU A 389 -19.07 -27.91 18.86
N PHE A 390 -18.22 -28.78 19.38
CA PHE A 390 -17.98 -30.09 18.80
C PHE A 390 -18.84 -31.17 19.45
N ASP A 391 -19.79 -31.70 18.68
CA ASP A 391 -20.56 -32.89 19.02
C ASP A 391 -19.69 -34.14 18.83
N GLN A 392 -19.14 -34.64 19.94
CA GLN A 392 -18.24 -35.79 19.95
C GLN A 392 -18.93 -37.10 19.53
N ILE A 393 -20.24 -37.22 19.80
CA ILE A 393 -21.01 -38.44 19.51
C ILE A 393 -21.22 -38.55 18.00
N ASN A 394 -21.70 -37.47 17.38
CA ASN A 394 -21.99 -37.44 15.95
C ASN A 394 -20.78 -37.01 15.10
N ARG A 395 -19.67 -36.64 15.73
CA ARG A 395 -18.43 -36.13 15.11
C ARG A 395 -18.71 -34.96 14.16
N ARG A 396 -19.45 -33.96 14.67
CA ARG A 396 -19.82 -32.74 13.91
C ARG A 396 -19.44 -31.49 14.68
N LEU A 397 -18.77 -30.55 14.02
CA LEU A 397 -18.57 -29.21 14.54
C LEU A 397 -19.79 -28.37 14.18
N ARG A 398 -20.42 -27.75 15.17
CA ARG A 398 -21.61 -26.90 15.05
C ARG A 398 -21.20 -25.43 15.16
N ILE A 399 -21.99 -24.56 14.53
CA ILE A 399 -21.93 -23.12 14.76
C ILE A 399 -23.12 -22.69 15.64
N ALA A 400 -22.94 -21.65 16.45
CA ALA A 400 -24.00 -21.13 17.30
C ALA A 400 -25.28 -20.81 16.50
N PRO A 401 -26.47 -21.30 16.93
CA PRO A 401 -27.73 -21.08 16.20
C PRO A 401 -28.02 -19.61 15.91
N ARG A 402 -27.72 -18.72 16.86
CA ARG A 402 -27.91 -17.26 16.71
C ARG A 402 -27.14 -16.64 15.54
N ILE A 403 -26.01 -17.26 15.13
CA ILE A 403 -25.25 -16.85 13.95
C ILE A 403 -25.86 -17.47 12.69
N TYR A 404 -26.20 -18.75 12.73
CA TYR A 404 -26.83 -19.47 11.62
C TYR A 404 -28.19 -18.86 11.21
N ASP A 405 -29.01 -18.48 12.19
CA ASP A 405 -30.34 -17.90 11.99
C ASP A 405 -30.27 -16.48 11.41
N LYS A 406 -29.12 -15.80 11.58
CA LYS A 406 -28.84 -14.46 11.04
C LYS A 406 -27.99 -14.49 9.78
N GLN A 407 -27.83 -15.66 9.15
CA GLN A 407 -27.01 -15.76 7.95
C GLN A 407 -27.59 -14.94 6.79
N SER A 408 -26.69 -14.33 6.02
CA SER A 408 -27.02 -13.58 4.82
C SER A 408 -25.84 -13.56 3.86
N PRO A 409 -26.05 -13.13 2.60
CA PRO A 409 -24.95 -12.91 1.67
C PRO A 409 -23.90 -11.94 2.23
N ALA A 410 -24.32 -10.89 2.95
CA ALA A 410 -23.41 -9.92 3.54
C ALA A 410 -22.57 -10.54 4.67
N LEU A 411 -23.17 -11.35 5.55
CA LEU A 411 -22.43 -12.04 6.61
C LEU A 411 -21.38 -12.99 6.01
N LEU A 412 -21.77 -13.74 4.98
CA LEU A 412 -20.86 -14.66 4.28
C LEU A 412 -19.73 -13.92 3.56
N GLU A 413 -19.97 -12.73 3.03
CA GLU A 413 -18.93 -11.87 2.46
C GLU A 413 -17.91 -11.45 3.53
N HIS A 414 -18.36 -11.00 4.71
CA HIS A 414 -17.46 -10.66 5.82
C HIS A 414 -16.64 -11.87 6.29
N VAL A 415 -17.28 -13.02 6.49
CA VAL A 415 -16.56 -14.26 6.87
C VAL A 415 -15.53 -14.61 5.80
N GLY A 416 -15.92 -14.59 4.52
CA GLY A 416 -15.02 -14.86 3.40
C GLY A 416 -13.84 -13.88 3.33
N ASP A 417 -14.09 -12.58 3.50
CA ASP A 417 -13.07 -11.55 3.54
C ASP A 417 -12.08 -11.77 4.68
N ILE A 418 -12.57 -11.97 5.90
CA ILE A 418 -11.73 -12.26 7.07
C ILE A 418 -10.83 -13.45 6.77
N LEU A 419 -11.39 -14.57 6.30
CA LEU A 419 -10.59 -15.77 6.01
C LEU A 419 -9.53 -15.55 4.93
N ARG A 420 -9.83 -14.80 3.86
CA ARG A 420 -8.85 -14.44 2.81
C ARG A 420 -7.73 -13.56 3.35
N TYR A 421 -8.08 -12.53 4.13
CA TYR A 421 -7.09 -11.65 4.76
C TYR A 421 -6.17 -12.43 5.71
N ARG A 422 -6.75 -13.25 6.59
CA ARG A 422 -6.03 -14.04 7.60
C ARG A 422 -5.08 -15.04 6.96
N GLU A 423 -5.51 -15.70 5.88
CA GLU A 423 -4.69 -16.57 5.06
C GLU A 423 -3.49 -15.81 4.47
N ARG A 424 -3.75 -14.72 3.72
CA ARG A 424 -2.68 -13.93 3.08
C ARG A 424 -1.67 -13.41 4.09
N HIS A 425 -2.14 -12.85 5.20
CA HIS A 425 -1.31 -12.28 6.24
C HIS A 425 -0.40 -13.33 6.91
N LYS A 426 -0.93 -14.53 7.17
CA LYS A 426 -0.15 -15.63 7.76
C LYS A 426 0.86 -16.19 6.77
N VAL A 427 0.48 -16.40 5.50
CA VAL A 427 1.41 -16.85 4.45
C VAL A 427 2.58 -15.87 4.31
N ALA A 428 2.31 -14.57 4.22
CA ALA A 428 3.36 -13.55 4.13
C ALA A 428 4.36 -13.63 5.30
N ARG A 429 3.88 -13.90 6.52
CA ARG A 429 4.75 -14.10 7.70
C ARG A 429 5.59 -15.38 7.62
N LEU A 430 4.99 -16.49 7.20
CA LEU A 430 5.69 -17.79 7.11
C LEU A 430 6.90 -17.73 6.16
N TYR A 431 6.82 -16.93 5.10
CA TYR A 431 7.92 -16.74 4.15
C TYR A 431 8.93 -15.68 4.59
N LYS A 432 8.52 -14.64 5.34
CA LYS A 432 9.43 -13.62 5.88
C LYS A 432 10.41 -14.15 6.94
N THR A 433 10.03 -15.14 7.75
CA THR A 433 10.90 -15.69 8.81
C THR A 433 12.00 -16.64 8.31
N ARG A 434 12.14 -16.83 6.99
CA ARG A 434 13.08 -17.80 6.39
C ARG A 434 14.14 -17.21 5.46
N THR A 435 14.06 -15.92 5.19
CA THR A 435 15.11 -15.07 4.59
C THR A 435 15.71 -14.22 5.69
#